data_AF-A0A370L9P7-F1
#
_entry.id   AF-A0A370L9P7-F1
#
_cell.length_a   1.000
_cell.length_b   1.000
_cell.length_c   1.000
_cell.angle_alpha   90.00
_cell.angle_beta   90.00
_cell.angle_gamma   90.00
#
_symmetry.space_group_name_H-M   'P 1'
#
loop_
_entity.id
_entity.type
_entity.pdbx_description
1 polymer ?
#
loop_
_entity_poly.entity_id
_entity_poly.type
_entity_poly.pdbx_seq_one_letter_code
_entity_poly.pdbx_strand_id
1 'polypeptide(L)'
;MLSVLATILLAASSGRLAAQAADNPACKLFTQKEATAYVGASVGNAESGLLPGSSGCSWSDEGADHKMSISVFPAGNALQLKNWGFESWEGFRSLPDIGAKAYVVRTPIMEIMGKKMGGEWQAGAIVGDEYVAVGLKGPKGNADAAVALLREAIKRRQQ
;
A
#
# COMPACT_ATOMS: atom_id res chain seq x y z
N MET A 1 -22.41 -32.83 5.95
CA MET A 1 -22.87 -31.71 5.10
C MET A 1 -22.53 -30.32 5.67
N LEU A 2 -21.43 -30.16 6.42
CA LEU A 2 -21.01 -28.85 6.97
C LEU A 2 -19.84 -28.20 6.20
N SER A 3 -19.14 -28.95 5.34
CA SER A 3 -17.95 -28.45 4.62
C SER A 3 -18.23 -27.65 3.36
N VAL A 4 -19.46 -27.66 2.82
CA VAL A 4 -19.78 -26.97 1.55
C VAL A 4 -20.11 -25.48 1.79
N LEU A 5 -20.70 -25.15 2.94
CA LEU A 5 -21.08 -23.76 3.27
C LEU A 5 -19.88 -22.86 3.56
N ALA A 6 -18.80 -23.39 4.16
CA ALA A 6 -17.60 -22.59 4.46
C ALA A 6 -16.85 -22.17 3.17
N THR A 7 -16.80 -23.04 2.17
CA THR A 7 -16.11 -22.77 0.89
C THR A 7 -16.85 -21.73 0.04
N ILE A 8 -18.19 -21.72 0.11
CA ILE A 8 -19.02 -20.75 -0.63
C ILE A 8 -18.90 -19.34 -0.04
N LEU A 9 -18.81 -19.21 1.29
CA LEU A 9 -18.64 -17.90 1.94
C LEU A 9 -17.24 -17.28 1.69
N LEU A 10 -16.17 -18.08 1.69
CA LEU A 10 -14.81 -17.56 1.40
C LEU A 10 -14.67 -17.08 -0.05
N ALA A 11 -15.20 -17.85 -1.02
CA ALA A 11 -15.17 -17.44 -2.43
C ALA A 11 -15.98 -16.16 -2.69
N ALA A 12 -17.10 -15.98 -1.97
CA ALA A 12 -17.92 -14.77 -2.07
C ALA A 12 -17.24 -13.52 -1.51
N SER A 13 -16.43 -13.64 -0.45
CA SER A 13 -15.65 -12.50 0.07
C SER A 13 -14.49 -12.11 -0.85
N SER A 14 -13.74 -13.08 -1.37
CA SER A 14 -12.63 -12.81 -2.31
C SER A 14 -13.13 -12.23 -3.63
N GLY A 15 -14.27 -12.72 -4.14
CA GLY A 15 -14.91 -12.19 -5.34
C GLY A 15 -15.42 -10.75 -5.18
N ARG A 16 -15.90 -10.37 -3.99
CA ARG A 16 -16.34 -8.99 -3.70
C ARG A 16 -15.17 -8.01 -3.63
N LEU A 17 -14.06 -8.38 -3.00
CA LEU A 17 -12.85 -7.55 -2.94
C LEU A 17 -12.23 -7.37 -4.33
N ALA A 18 -12.21 -8.43 -5.15
CA ALA A 18 -11.74 -8.37 -6.53
C ALA A 18 -12.65 -7.52 -7.43
N ALA A 19 -13.97 -7.65 -7.30
CA ALA A 19 -14.92 -6.82 -8.05
C ALA A 19 -14.82 -5.33 -7.64
N GLN A 20 -14.65 -5.03 -6.36
CA GLN A 20 -14.44 -3.65 -5.88
C GLN A 20 -13.08 -3.08 -6.28
N ALA A 21 -12.06 -3.92 -6.44
CA ALA A 21 -10.78 -3.49 -6.99
C ALA A 21 -10.91 -3.02 -8.45
N ALA A 22 -11.80 -3.63 -9.25
CA ALA A 22 -12.00 -3.24 -10.64
C ALA A 22 -12.53 -1.80 -10.81
N ASP A 23 -13.31 -1.29 -9.84
CA ASP A 23 -13.85 0.07 -9.87
C ASP A 23 -12.99 1.08 -9.11
N ASN A 24 -12.05 0.62 -8.27
CA ASN A 24 -11.18 1.48 -7.48
C ASN A 24 -10.06 2.10 -8.35
N PRO A 25 -9.97 3.44 -8.45
CA PRO A 25 -8.96 4.10 -9.28
C PRO A 25 -7.52 3.82 -8.82
N ALA A 26 -7.26 3.61 -7.52
CA ALA A 26 -5.92 3.24 -7.05
C ALA A 26 -5.49 1.85 -7.53
N CYS A 27 -6.44 0.92 -7.69
CA CYS A 27 -6.16 -0.42 -8.22
C CYS A 27 -5.92 -0.44 -9.73
N LYS A 28 -6.30 0.63 -10.45
CA LYS A 28 -6.02 0.79 -11.88
C LYS A 28 -4.64 1.36 -12.15
N LEU A 29 -3.97 1.93 -11.13
CA LEU A 29 -2.66 2.55 -11.28
C LEU A 29 -1.58 1.55 -11.65
N PHE A 30 -1.69 0.29 -11.20
CA PHE A 30 -0.70 -0.75 -11.47
C PHE A 30 -1.39 -2.09 -11.74
N THR A 31 -0.71 -2.92 -12.52
CA THR A 31 -1.10 -4.31 -12.76
C THR A 31 -0.44 -5.23 -11.73
N GLN A 32 -1.01 -6.43 -11.54
CA GLN A 32 -0.38 -7.48 -10.71
C GLN A 32 1.04 -7.83 -11.18
N LYS A 33 1.29 -7.80 -12.50
CA LYS A 33 2.61 -8.05 -13.09
C LYS A 33 3.62 -6.97 -12.66
N GLU A 34 3.22 -5.71 -12.67
CA GLU A 34 4.06 -4.61 -12.19
C GLU A 34 4.30 -4.73 -10.68
N ALA A 35 3.26 -5.02 -9.90
CA ALA A 35 3.41 -5.24 -8.46
C ALA A 35 4.40 -6.36 -8.14
N THR A 36 4.31 -7.49 -8.86
CA THR A 36 5.28 -8.60 -8.79
C THR A 36 6.70 -8.12 -9.09
N ALA A 37 6.87 -7.24 -10.10
CA ALA A 37 8.17 -6.73 -10.49
C ALA A 37 8.81 -5.79 -9.44
N TYR A 38 7.98 -4.94 -8.80
CA TYR A 38 8.40 -4.06 -7.69
C TYR A 38 8.76 -4.85 -6.43
N VAL A 39 7.94 -5.84 -6.08
CA VAL A 39 8.13 -6.66 -4.88
C VAL A 39 9.32 -7.61 -5.02
N GLY A 40 9.54 -8.14 -6.23
CA GLY A 40 10.57 -9.15 -6.50
C GLY A 40 10.12 -10.58 -6.15
N ALA A 41 8.83 -10.78 -5.92
CA ALA A 41 8.20 -12.07 -5.63
C ALA A 41 6.74 -12.05 -6.10
N SER A 42 6.15 -13.24 -6.23
CA SER A 42 4.75 -13.38 -6.62
C SER A 42 3.81 -12.73 -5.61
N VAL A 43 2.78 -12.06 -6.10
CA VAL A 43 1.70 -11.46 -5.30
C VAL A 43 0.34 -11.83 -5.91
N GLY A 44 -0.72 -11.77 -5.11
CA GLY A 44 -2.10 -12.01 -5.53
C GLY A 44 -2.69 -10.89 -6.40
N ASN A 45 -3.99 -11.02 -6.67
CA ASN A 45 -4.76 -10.01 -7.38
C ASN A 45 -4.82 -8.68 -6.61
N ALA A 46 -5.22 -7.62 -7.30
CA ALA A 46 -5.50 -6.34 -6.67
C ALA A 46 -6.67 -6.47 -5.68
N GLU A 47 -6.50 -5.90 -4.49
CA GLU A 47 -7.53 -5.82 -3.46
C GLU A 47 -7.76 -4.36 -3.07
N SER A 48 -9.03 -3.94 -3.07
CA SER A 48 -9.42 -2.59 -2.69
C SER A 48 -9.29 -2.39 -1.18
N GLY A 49 -8.63 -1.30 -0.76
CA GLY A 49 -8.61 -0.86 0.62
C GLY A 49 -9.94 -0.22 1.01
N LEU A 50 -10.60 -0.75 2.05
CA LEU A 50 -11.97 -0.36 2.44
C LEU A 50 -12.05 0.80 3.44
N LEU A 51 -11.10 1.74 3.39
CA LEU A 51 -11.12 2.90 4.29
C LEU A 51 -12.03 4.00 3.69
N PRO A 52 -13.17 4.35 4.34
CA PRO A 52 -14.09 5.37 3.82
C PRO A 52 -13.40 6.72 3.61
N GLY A 53 -13.67 7.37 2.47
CA GLY A 53 -13.03 8.65 2.12
C GLY A 53 -11.57 8.53 1.69
N SER A 54 -11.09 7.33 1.40
CA SER A 54 -9.78 7.07 0.83
C SER A 54 -9.88 6.12 -0.36
N SER A 55 -8.83 6.13 -1.19
CA SER A 55 -8.67 5.18 -2.28
C SER A 55 -7.39 4.39 -2.02
N GLY A 56 -7.53 3.12 -1.61
CA GLY A 56 -6.42 2.23 -1.32
C GLY A 56 -6.42 1.02 -2.23
N CYS A 57 -5.25 0.51 -2.60
CA CYS A 57 -5.13 -0.78 -3.26
C CYS A 57 -3.90 -1.53 -2.76
N SER A 58 -3.99 -2.85 -2.69
CA SER A 58 -2.84 -3.71 -2.39
C SER A 58 -2.78 -4.95 -3.25
N TRP A 59 -1.57 -5.44 -3.45
CA TRP A 59 -1.25 -6.74 -4.01
C TRP A 59 -0.35 -7.45 -3.01
N SER A 60 -0.77 -8.60 -2.49
CA SER A 60 0.01 -9.36 -1.53
C SER A 60 -0.09 -10.87 -1.75
N ASP A 61 0.90 -11.60 -1.28
CA ASP A 61 0.74 -13.03 -1.03
C ASP A 61 -0.18 -13.29 0.18
N GLU A 62 -0.54 -14.55 0.42
CA GLU A 62 -1.48 -14.92 1.50
C GLU A 62 -0.99 -14.50 2.90
N GLY A 63 0.34 -14.43 3.10
CA GLY A 63 0.97 -14.02 4.35
C GLY A 63 1.24 -12.53 4.48
N ALA A 64 1.07 -11.76 3.41
CA ALA A 64 1.55 -10.38 3.30
C ALA A 64 3.05 -10.22 3.65
N ASP A 65 3.85 -11.23 3.35
CA ASP A 65 5.31 -11.16 3.38
C ASP A 65 5.87 -10.52 2.11
N HIS A 66 5.11 -10.64 1.02
CA HIS A 66 5.32 -9.97 -0.23
C HIS A 66 4.13 -9.05 -0.47
N LYS A 67 4.36 -7.74 -0.51
CA LYS A 67 3.27 -6.76 -0.59
C LYS A 67 3.71 -5.50 -1.31
N MET A 68 2.85 -5.05 -2.21
CA MET A 68 2.82 -3.67 -2.70
C MET A 68 1.49 -3.04 -2.31
N SER A 69 1.51 -1.78 -1.88
CA SER A 69 0.27 -1.04 -1.60
C SER A 69 0.37 0.42 -1.99
N ILE A 70 -0.78 1.02 -2.26
CA ILE A 70 -0.97 2.42 -2.56
C ILE A 70 -2.16 2.89 -1.73
N SER A 71 -2.08 4.09 -1.18
CA SER A 71 -3.19 4.71 -0.49
C SER A 71 -3.21 6.20 -0.78
N VAL A 72 -4.41 6.71 -1.05
CA VAL A 72 -4.66 8.11 -1.38
C VAL A 72 -5.72 8.63 -0.41
N PHE A 73 -5.39 9.72 0.27
CA PHE A 73 -6.25 10.37 1.25
C PHE A 73 -6.32 11.88 0.96
N PRO A 74 -7.35 12.59 1.43
CA PRO A 74 -7.29 14.05 1.51
C PRO A 74 -6.06 14.52 2.30
N ALA A 75 -5.38 15.56 1.84
CA ALA A 75 -4.15 16.07 2.47
C ALA A 75 -4.34 16.50 3.93
N GLY A 76 -5.56 16.89 4.32
CA GLY A 76 -5.91 17.17 5.72
C GLY A 76 -5.68 15.97 6.64
N ASN A 77 -5.82 14.74 6.14
CA ASN A 77 -5.53 13.52 6.91
C ASN A 77 -4.04 13.31 7.10
N ALA A 78 -3.19 13.84 6.21
CA ALA A 78 -1.73 13.79 6.36
C ALA A 78 -1.23 14.65 7.52
N LEU A 79 -2.04 15.58 8.04
CA LEU A 79 -1.70 16.33 9.25
C LEU A 79 -1.62 15.41 10.48
N GLN A 80 -2.31 14.26 10.46
CA GLN A 80 -2.15 13.24 11.50
C GLN A 80 -0.77 12.55 11.46
N LEU A 81 -0.07 12.56 10.33
CA LEU A 81 1.25 11.93 10.19
C LEU A 81 2.30 12.54 11.13
N LYS A 82 2.17 13.84 11.47
CA LYS A 82 3.04 14.48 12.47
C LYS A 82 2.91 13.82 13.85
N ASN A 83 1.74 13.28 14.17
CA ASN A 83 1.51 12.56 15.43
C ASN A 83 1.99 11.10 15.36
N TRP A 84 2.35 10.57 14.18
CA TRP A 84 2.75 9.17 14.04
C TRP A 84 4.24 8.94 14.30
N GLY A 85 5.04 10.01 14.42
CA GLY A 85 6.43 9.92 14.87
C GLY A 85 7.36 9.21 13.88
N PHE A 86 7.07 9.21 12.58
CA PHE A 86 7.88 8.53 11.57
C PHE A 86 9.34 8.94 11.55
N GLU A 87 9.64 10.17 11.99
CA GLU A 87 10.99 10.70 12.10
C GLU A 87 11.89 9.84 13.01
N SER A 88 11.31 9.07 13.93
CA SER A 88 12.04 8.16 14.81
C SER A 88 12.12 6.72 14.28
N TRP A 89 11.53 6.43 13.12
CA TRP A 89 11.53 5.09 12.55
C TRP A 89 12.77 4.85 11.68
N GLU A 90 13.11 3.58 11.50
CA GLU A 90 14.31 3.16 10.78
C GLU A 90 14.32 3.71 9.34
N GLY A 91 15.46 4.25 8.92
CA GLY A 91 15.68 4.70 7.54
C GLY A 91 14.86 5.93 7.14
N PHE A 92 14.29 6.66 8.10
CA PHE A 92 13.57 7.89 7.82
C PHE A 92 14.43 8.89 7.03
N ARG A 93 13.87 9.45 5.97
CA ARG A 93 14.47 10.52 5.17
C ARG A 93 13.39 11.39 4.54
N SER A 94 13.57 12.70 4.64
CA SER A 94 12.78 13.70 3.91
C SER A 94 13.16 13.76 2.42
N LEU A 95 12.19 13.99 1.55
CA LEU A 95 12.34 13.97 0.09
C LEU A 95 11.80 15.26 -0.55
N PRO A 96 12.50 16.41 -0.44
CA PRO A 96 11.95 17.71 -0.81
C PRO A 96 11.50 17.84 -2.29
N ASP A 97 12.04 17.01 -3.20
CA ASP A 97 11.81 17.10 -4.65
C ASP A 97 10.67 16.20 -5.18
N ILE A 98 9.71 15.82 -4.33
CA ILE A 98 8.55 14.98 -4.72
C ILE A 98 7.23 15.69 -4.48
N GLY A 99 7.11 16.36 -3.33
CA GLY A 99 5.89 17.00 -2.87
C GLY A 99 6.07 17.51 -1.44
N ALA A 100 5.03 18.14 -0.90
CA ALA A 100 5.09 18.66 0.45
C ALA A 100 5.15 17.51 1.48
N LYS A 101 6.02 17.66 2.49
CA LYS A 101 6.22 16.67 3.57
C LYS A 101 6.54 15.26 3.05
N ALA A 102 7.17 15.16 1.89
CA ALA A 102 7.50 13.88 1.31
C ALA A 102 8.59 13.17 2.13
N TYR A 103 8.45 11.86 2.28
CA TYR A 103 9.34 11.04 3.11
C TYR A 103 9.48 9.62 2.58
N VAL A 104 10.49 8.92 3.08
CA VAL A 104 10.61 7.46 3.04
C VAL A 104 11.03 6.95 4.41
N VAL A 105 10.55 5.77 4.79
CA VAL A 105 10.81 5.16 6.09
C VAL A 105 10.57 3.66 6.05
N ARG A 106 11.15 2.91 6.98
CA ARG A 106 10.79 1.51 7.22
C ARG A 106 9.82 1.41 8.38
N THR A 107 8.65 0.85 8.13
CA THR A 107 7.60 0.68 9.15
C THR A 107 8.08 -0.31 10.23
N PRO A 108 7.78 -0.06 11.51
CA PRO A 108 8.13 -1.00 12.58
C PRO A 108 7.39 -2.31 12.40
N ILE A 109 8.02 -3.41 12.80
CA ILE A 109 7.35 -4.70 12.89
C ILE A 109 6.59 -4.73 14.21
N MET A 110 5.28 -4.95 14.13
CA MET A 110 4.39 -5.10 15.27
C MET A 110 3.80 -6.50 15.27
N GLU A 111 3.66 -7.12 16.45
CA GLU A 111 2.97 -8.40 16.58
C GLU A 111 1.55 -8.18 17.09
N ILE A 112 0.55 -8.55 16.30
CA ILE A 112 -0.86 -8.41 16.64
C ILE A 112 -1.50 -9.79 16.52
N MET A 113 -2.01 -10.32 17.64
CA MET A 113 -2.64 -11.66 17.70
C MET A 113 -1.74 -12.76 17.09
N GLY A 114 -0.43 -12.72 17.37
CA GLY A 114 0.55 -13.68 16.87
C GLY A 114 0.95 -13.51 15.39
N LYS A 115 0.50 -12.43 14.74
CA LYS A 115 0.87 -12.08 13.36
C LYS A 115 1.80 -10.88 13.33
N LYS A 116 2.94 -11.02 12.63
CA LYS A 116 3.88 -9.91 12.38
C LYS A 116 3.34 -9.03 11.26
N MET A 117 3.04 -7.78 11.59
CA MET A 117 2.57 -6.73 10.70
C MET A 117 3.66 -5.67 10.55
N GLY A 118 3.74 -4.99 9.41
CA GLY A 118 4.75 -3.97 9.14
C GLY A 118 6.08 -4.55 8.61
N GLY A 119 7.16 -3.81 8.78
CA GLY A 119 8.47 -4.11 8.18
C GLY A 119 8.61 -3.76 6.69
N GLU A 120 7.57 -3.15 6.11
CA GLU A 120 7.57 -2.63 4.73
C GLU A 120 8.28 -1.27 4.66
N TRP A 121 8.91 -1.00 3.53
CA TRP A 121 9.36 0.35 3.18
C TRP A 121 8.15 1.16 2.72
N GLN A 122 7.95 2.31 3.34
CA GLN A 122 6.86 3.23 3.03
C GLN A 122 7.43 4.54 2.53
N ALA A 123 6.84 5.09 1.48
CA ALA A 123 7.11 6.45 1.02
C ALA A 123 5.79 7.19 0.83
N GLY A 124 5.74 8.46 1.19
CA GLY A 124 4.54 9.28 1.05
C GLY A 124 4.85 10.73 0.72
N ALA A 125 3.89 11.44 0.14
CA ALA A 125 3.97 12.86 -0.19
C ALA A 125 2.59 13.51 -0.27
N ILE A 126 2.51 14.80 0.07
CA ILE A 126 1.35 15.63 -0.24
C ILE A 126 1.54 16.25 -1.63
N VAL A 127 0.56 16.05 -2.51
CA VAL A 127 0.54 16.57 -3.89
C VAL A 127 -0.85 17.18 -4.13
N GLY A 128 -0.91 18.50 -4.27
CA GLY A 128 -2.18 19.24 -4.31
C GLY A 128 -2.97 19.04 -3.01
N ASP A 129 -4.24 18.68 -3.15
CA ASP A 129 -5.16 18.47 -2.02
C ASP A 129 -5.16 17.03 -1.50
N GLU A 130 -4.21 16.20 -1.94
CA GLU A 130 -4.15 14.79 -1.61
C GLU A 130 -2.81 14.38 -1.00
N TYR A 131 -2.86 13.34 -0.20
CA TYR A 131 -1.73 12.62 0.33
C TYR A 131 -1.66 11.24 -0.31
N VAL A 132 -0.55 10.95 -0.97
CA VAL A 132 -0.27 9.67 -1.62
C VAL A 132 0.80 8.95 -0.82
N ALA A 133 0.52 7.71 -0.43
CA ALA A 133 1.46 6.83 0.24
C ALA A 133 1.55 5.50 -0.51
N VAL A 134 2.75 4.91 -0.50
CA VAL A 134 3.01 3.59 -1.05
C VAL A 134 3.75 2.74 -0.02
N GLY A 135 3.53 1.43 -0.04
CA GLY A 135 4.21 0.46 0.81
C GLY A 135 4.79 -0.68 -0.02
N LEU A 136 6.01 -1.12 0.30
CA LEU A 136 6.73 -2.18 -0.40
C LEU A 136 7.43 -3.12 0.57
N LYS A 137 7.03 -4.40 0.56
CA LYS A 137 7.62 -5.49 1.33
C LYS A 137 7.96 -6.65 0.39
N GLY A 138 9.19 -7.14 0.44
CA GLY A 138 9.65 -8.29 -0.36
C GLY A 138 11.12 -8.20 -0.75
N PRO A 139 11.65 -9.14 -1.56
CA PRO A 139 13.07 -9.22 -1.90
C PRO A 139 13.67 -7.95 -2.53
N LYS A 140 12.87 -7.16 -3.25
CA LYS A 140 13.30 -5.88 -3.84
C LYS A 140 12.88 -4.66 -3.01
N GLY A 141 12.21 -4.87 -1.87
CA GLY A 141 11.77 -3.81 -0.98
C GLY A 141 12.96 -3.09 -0.33
N ASN A 142 13.20 -1.86 -0.76
CA ASN A 142 14.17 -0.94 -0.14
C ASN A 142 13.66 0.51 -0.24
N ALA A 143 14.36 1.44 0.42
CA ALA A 143 13.98 2.85 0.43
C ALA A 143 13.85 3.43 -0.99
N ASP A 144 14.84 3.21 -1.85
CA ASP A 144 14.86 3.80 -3.19
C ASP A 144 13.78 3.21 -4.10
N ALA A 145 13.48 1.91 -3.96
CA ALA A 145 12.38 1.26 -4.66
C ALA A 145 11.01 1.83 -4.23
N ALA A 146 10.81 2.09 -2.92
CA ALA A 146 9.60 2.74 -2.42
C ALA A 146 9.48 4.19 -2.92
N VAL A 147 10.58 4.94 -2.98
CA VAL A 147 10.61 6.30 -3.54
C VAL A 147 10.30 6.30 -5.04
N ALA A 148 10.88 5.36 -5.80
CA ALA A 148 10.58 5.21 -7.22
C ALA A 148 9.11 4.85 -7.47
N LEU A 149 8.56 3.95 -6.65
CA LEU A 149 7.14 3.60 -6.69
C LEU A 149 6.24 4.80 -6.39
N LEU A 150 6.58 5.62 -5.38
CA LEU A 150 5.83 6.83 -5.05
C LEU A 150 5.80 7.82 -6.22
N ARG A 151 6.96 8.09 -6.83
CA ARG A 151 7.06 9.00 -8.00
C ARG A 151 6.19 8.50 -9.16
N GLU A 152 6.24 7.21 -9.44
CA GLU A 152 5.44 6.61 -10.52
C GLU A 152 3.94 6.66 -10.19
N ALA A 153 3.55 6.39 -8.95
CA ALA A 153 2.16 6.48 -8.51
C ALA A 153 1.62 7.92 -8.65
N ILE A 154 2.38 8.93 -8.23
CA ILE A 154 2.01 10.34 -8.38
C ILE A 154 1.84 10.70 -9.86
N LYS A 155 2.80 10.30 -10.71
CA LYS A 155 2.77 10.56 -12.14
C LYS A 155 1.52 9.97 -12.81
N ARG A 156 1.19 8.71 -12.53
CA ARG A 156 0.03 8.02 -13.12
C ARG A 156 -1.31 8.63 -12.68
N ARG A 157 -1.38 9.23 -11.49
CA ARG A 157 -2.59 9.91 -10.99
C ARG A 157 -2.86 11.27 -11.64
N GLN A 158 -1.87 11.85 -12.32
CA GLN A 158 -1.99 13.13 -13.00
C GLN A 158 -2.40 13.00 -14.49
N GLN A 159 -2.57 11.76 -14.96
CA GLN A 159 -2.96 11.43 -16.33
C GLN A 159 -4.46 11.13 -16.40
#